data_AF-A0A091L9B1-F1
#
_entry.id   AF-A0A091L9B1-F1
#
_cell.length_a   1.000
_cell.length_b   1.000
_cell.length_c   1.000
_cell.angle_alpha   90.00
_cell.angle_beta   90.00
_cell.angle_gamma   90.00
#
_symmetry.space_group_name_H-M   'P 1'
#
loop_
_entity.id
_entity.type
_entity.pdbx_description
1 polymer ?
#
loop_
_entity_poly.entity_id
_entity_poly.type
_entity_poly.pdbx_seq_one_letter_code
_entity_poly.pdbx_strand_id
1 'polypeptide(L)'
;QIVGGIDRSLYVGDIWYTPIRKEWYYEVIIVKLEVNGQDLNMDCKEVDSGTTNLRLPKKVFEAAVKSIKTASSTEKFPDGFWLGEQLVCWQVGTTPWHIFPVLSLYLMGEATNQSFRITILPQQYLRPVEDVATSQDDCYKFAISQSSTGTVMGAVIMEGFYVVFDRAHKRIGFALRYNIPQTDESTLMTIAYVMAAICALFMLPLCLMVFQWRCFHCLRRDHDDFADDISLLK
;
A
#
# COMPACT_ATOMS: atom_id res chain seq x y z
N GLN A 1 13.14 13.56 7.09
CA GLN A 1 14.46 12.90 7.00
C GLN A 1 15.17 13.11 8.33
N ILE A 2 15.74 12.07 8.92
CA ILE A 2 16.45 12.15 10.21
C ILE A 2 17.94 11.96 9.94
N VAL A 3 18.76 12.85 10.51
CA VAL A 3 20.22 12.75 10.44
C VAL A 3 20.72 12.46 11.85
N GLY A 4 21.42 11.33 12.03
CA GLY A 4 22.11 11.00 13.29
C GLY A 4 21.26 10.37 14.39
N GLY A 5 20.09 9.81 14.09
CA GLY A 5 19.24 9.16 15.11
C GLY A 5 18.15 8.25 14.56
N ILE A 6 17.44 7.60 15.48
CA ILE A 6 16.28 6.74 15.21
C ILE A 6 15.03 7.41 15.82
N ASP A 7 13.93 7.44 15.08
CA ASP A 7 12.64 7.96 15.57
C ASP A 7 11.60 6.84 15.56
N ARG A 8 11.14 6.52 16.76
CA ARG A 8 10.18 5.43 17.01
C ARG A 8 8.77 5.72 16.49
N SER A 9 8.43 6.98 16.17
CA SER A 9 7.13 7.32 15.59
C SER A 9 7.01 6.93 14.11
N LEU A 10 8.13 6.64 13.43
CA LEU A 10 8.17 6.40 12.00
C LEU A 10 8.13 4.92 11.61
N TYR A 11 8.11 4.01 12.58
CA TYR A 11 8.10 2.57 12.34
C TYR A 11 7.31 1.78 13.38
N VAL A 12 6.96 0.55 13.04
CA VAL A 12 6.30 -0.41 13.93
C VAL A 12 7.13 -1.68 14.05
N GLY A 13 7.04 -2.33 15.21
CA GLY A 13 7.79 -3.54 15.51
C GLY A 13 9.28 -3.28 15.76
N ASP A 14 10.09 -4.33 15.63
CA ASP A 14 11.54 -4.28 15.86
C ASP A 14 12.31 -3.91 14.59
N ILE A 15 13.47 -3.27 14.78
CA ILE A 15 14.44 -3.03 13.70
C ILE A 15 15.33 -4.26 13.56
N TRP A 16 15.34 -4.86 12.38
CA TRP A 16 16.20 -5.98 12.04
C TRP A 16 17.41 -5.49 11.25
N TYR A 17 18.61 -5.91 11.68
CA TYR A 17 19.87 -5.44 11.10
C TYR A 17 20.53 -6.48 10.21
N THR A 18 21.03 -6.02 9.06
CA THR A 18 21.91 -6.78 8.18
C THR A 18 23.28 -6.09 8.11
N PRO A 19 24.40 -6.83 8.19
CA PRO A 19 25.73 -6.25 8.08
C PRO A 19 26.03 -5.74 6.66
N ILE A 20 26.76 -4.63 6.58
CA ILE A 20 27.28 -4.10 5.31
C ILE A 20 28.48 -4.93 4.88
N ARG A 21 28.43 -5.53 3.68
CA ARG A 21 29.50 -6.40 3.17
C ARG A 21 30.76 -5.63 2.76
N LYS A 22 30.62 -4.46 2.12
CA LYS A 22 31.72 -3.57 1.74
C LYS A 22 31.28 -2.11 1.82
N GLU A 23 32.16 -1.23 2.26
CA GLU A 23 31.86 0.18 2.56
C GLU A 23 32.00 1.16 1.36
N TRP A 24 31.89 0.65 0.13
CA TRP A 24 31.79 1.48 -1.09
C TRP A 24 30.36 1.95 -1.39
N TYR A 25 29.38 1.13 -1.03
CA TYR A 25 27.94 1.31 -1.16
C TYR A 25 27.27 0.58 0.00
N TYR A 26 25.94 0.70 0.13
CA TYR A 26 25.16 -0.04 1.11
C TYR A 26 24.92 -1.50 0.66
N GLU A 27 26.01 -2.26 0.52
CA GLU A 27 26.03 -3.65 0.04
C GLU A 27 25.56 -4.62 1.14
N VAL A 28 24.55 -5.43 0.85
CA VAL A 28 23.98 -6.43 1.78
C VAL A 28 23.98 -7.82 1.15
N ILE A 29 23.88 -8.87 1.96
CA ILE A 29 23.82 -10.25 1.45
C ILE A 29 22.38 -10.74 1.50
N ILE A 30 21.83 -11.05 0.32
CA ILE A 30 20.55 -11.76 0.20
C ILE A 30 20.83 -13.25 0.16
N VAL A 31 20.27 -13.98 1.11
CA VAL A 31 20.46 -15.43 1.24
C VAL A 31 19.36 -16.25 0.59
N LYS A 32 18.18 -15.64 0.37
CA LYS A 32 17.02 -16.28 -0.25
C LYS A 32 16.06 -15.24 -0.82
N LEU A 33 15.40 -15.57 -1.94
CA LEU A 33 14.36 -14.75 -2.56
C LEU A 33 13.12 -15.62 -2.81
N GLU A 34 11.97 -15.15 -2.35
CA GLU A 34 10.67 -15.78 -2.60
C GLU A 34 9.77 -14.87 -3.44
N VAL A 35 8.96 -15.48 -4.30
CA VAL A 35 7.87 -14.82 -5.04
C VAL A 35 6.57 -15.49 -4.62
N ASN A 36 5.64 -14.73 -4.02
CA ASN A 36 4.42 -15.28 -3.41
C ASN A 36 4.68 -16.47 -2.45
N GLY A 37 5.76 -16.39 -1.68
CA GLY A 37 6.17 -17.45 -0.75
C GLY A 37 6.82 -18.67 -1.40
N GLN A 38 6.96 -18.70 -2.72
CA GLN A 38 7.71 -19.74 -3.42
C GLN A 38 9.18 -19.35 -3.54
N ASP A 39 10.07 -20.18 -3.00
CA ASP A 39 11.51 -20.01 -3.12
C ASP A 39 11.96 -20.17 -4.59
N LEU A 40 12.79 -19.25 -5.06
CA LEU A 40 13.42 -19.36 -6.38
C LEU A 40 14.56 -20.40 -6.42
N ASN A 41 15.00 -20.90 -5.25
CA ASN A 41 15.98 -21.97 -5.08
C ASN A 41 17.28 -21.72 -5.88
N MET A 42 17.92 -20.58 -5.58
CA MET A 42 19.09 -20.10 -6.33
C MET A 42 20.34 -20.01 -5.48
N ASP A 43 21.51 -20.28 -6.08
CA ASP A 43 22.81 -20.17 -5.42
C ASP A 43 23.11 -18.72 -5.00
N CYS A 44 23.43 -18.55 -3.72
CA CYS A 44 23.54 -17.31 -2.97
C CYS A 44 24.81 -16.46 -3.24
N LYS A 45 25.52 -16.66 -4.36
CA LYS A 45 26.93 -16.28 -4.47
C LYS A 45 27.29 -14.88 -5.00
N GLU A 46 26.39 -14.10 -5.58
CA GLU A 46 26.80 -12.82 -6.19
C GLU A 46 25.80 -11.69 -5.94
N VAL A 47 26.19 -10.72 -5.10
CA VAL A 47 25.40 -9.53 -4.77
C VAL A 47 26.33 -8.29 -4.70
N ASP A 48 25.92 -7.16 -5.27
CA ASP A 48 26.68 -5.89 -5.38
C ASP A 48 25.71 -4.72 -5.60
N SER A 49 25.95 -3.64 -4.87
CA SER A 49 25.03 -2.53 -4.63
C SER A 49 25.48 -1.23 -5.33
N GLY A 50 24.58 -0.52 -6.04
CA GLY A 50 24.83 0.81 -6.63
C GLY A 50 23.84 1.33 -7.70
N THR A 51 22.51 1.29 -7.53
CA THR A 51 21.48 1.85 -8.44
C THR A 51 20.12 2.11 -7.78
N THR A 52 19.28 2.91 -8.45
CA THR A 52 17.90 3.26 -8.09
C THR A 52 16.90 2.08 -8.01
N ASN A 53 17.07 1.04 -8.82
CA ASN A 53 16.17 -0.13 -8.90
C ASN A 53 16.62 -1.28 -7.98
N LEU A 54 15.71 -2.22 -7.69
CA LEU A 54 16.10 -3.54 -7.18
C LEU A 54 16.85 -4.25 -8.29
N ARG A 55 18.17 -4.32 -8.14
CA ARG A 55 19.02 -4.99 -9.13
C ARG A 55 19.20 -6.43 -8.74
N LEU A 56 19.12 -7.37 -9.68
CA LEU A 56 19.33 -8.80 -9.40
C LEU A 56 20.33 -9.38 -10.41
N PRO A 57 21.20 -10.33 -10.02
CA PRO A 57 22.05 -11.05 -10.96
C PRO A 57 21.20 -11.65 -12.09
N LYS A 58 21.74 -11.73 -13.31
CA LYS A 58 21.01 -12.19 -14.50
C LYS A 58 20.12 -13.41 -14.27
N LYS A 59 20.67 -14.49 -13.72
CA LYS A 59 19.91 -15.73 -13.46
C LYS A 59 18.76 -15.48 -12.48
N VAL A 60 19.00 -14.68 -11.43
CA VAL A 60 18.00 -14.35 -10.40
C VAL A 60 16.91 -13.46 -10.96
N PHE A 61 17.29 -12.46 -11.75
CA PHE A 61 16.36 -11.60 -12.47
C PHE A 61 15.44 -12.40 -13.39
N GLU A 62 16.00 -13.27 -14.23
CA GLU A 62 15.24 -14.11 -15.16
C GLU A 62 14.27 -15.04 -14.43
N ALA A 63 14.71 -15.68 -13.34
CA ALA A 63 13.85 -16.55 -12.52
C ALA A 63 12.72 -15.77 -11.82
N ALA A 64 13.04 -14.60 -11.25
CA ALA A 64 12.07 -13.75 -10.60
C ALA A 64 11.02 -13.23 -11.58
N VAL A 65 11.44 -12.67 -12.72
CA VAL A 65 10.54 -12.18 -13.77
C VAL A 65 9.66 -13.31 -14.31
N LYS A 66 10.21 -14.51 -14.51
CA LYS A 66 9.42 -15.68 -14.93
C LYS A 66 8.33 -16.00 -13.90
N SER A 67 8.67 -16.06 -12.63
CA SER A 67 7.71 -16.34 -11.55
C SER A 67 6.65 -15.24 -11.44
N ILE A 68 7.05 -13.96 -11.54
CA ILE A 68 6.14 -12.82 -11.54
C ILE A 68 5.17 -12.88 -12.71
N LYS A 69 5.66 -13.12 -13.94
CA LYS A 69 4.83 -13.30 -15.15
C LYS A 69 3.80 -14.42 -14.98
N THR A 70 4.18 -15.52 -14.33
CA THR A 70 3.26 -16.63 -14.05
C THR A 70 2.19 -16.23 -13.03
N ALA A 71 2.57 -15.53 -11.96
CA ALA A 71 1.63 -15.06 -10.94
C ALA A 71 0.64 -14.01 -11.49
N SER A 72 1.12 -13.08 -12.33
CA SER A 72 0.31 -12.02 -12.94
C SER A 72 -0.29 -12.39 -14.29
N SER A 73 -0.47 -13.68 -14.57
CA SER A 73 -0.81 -14.20 -15.91
C SER A 73 -2.22 -13.88 -16.39
N THR A 74 -3.08 -13.35 -15.51
CA THR A 74 -4.43 -12.84 -15.83
C THR A 74 -4.39 -11.64 -16.78
N GLU A 75 -3.27 -10.92 -16.84
CA GLU A 75 -3.03 -9.80 -17.75
C GLU A 75 -1.77 -10.05 -18.59
N LYS A 76 -1.74 -9.49 -19.80
CA LYS A 76 -0.59 -9.61 -20.70
C LYS A 76 0.16 -8.29 -20.74
N PHE A 77 1.46 -8.37 -20.49
CA PHE A 77 2.35 -7.23 -20.47
C PHE A 77 3.40 -7.38 -21.58
N PRO A 78 3.78 -6.29 -22.26
CA PRO A 78 4.82 -6.36 -23.27
C PRO A 78 6.17 -6.71 -22.63
N ASP A 79 7.05 -7.37 -23.38
CA ASP A 79 8.35 -7.78 -22.83
C ASP A 79 9.21 -6.58 -22.39
N GLY A 80 9.09 -5.44 -23.09
CA GLY A 80 9.76 -4.20 -22.72
C GLY A 80 9.34 -3.65 -21.34
N PHE A 81 8.14 -3.97 -20.85
CA PHE A 81 7.74 -3.59 -19.49
C PHE A 81 8.60 -4.29 -18.44
N TRP A 82 8.81 -5.59 -18.58
CA TRP A 82 9.62 -6.39 -17.65
C TRP A 82 11.11 -6.05 -17.69
N LEU A 83 11.56 -5.40 -18.76
CA LEU A 83 12.92 -4.85 -18.89
C LEU A 83 13.04 -3.43 -18.31
N GLY A 84 11.92 -2.81 -17.89
CA GLY A 84 11.85 -1.43 -17.42
C GLY A 84 11.92 -0.38 -18.53
N GLU A 85 11.80 -0.80 -19.79
CA GLU A 85 11.91 0.05 -20.98
C GLU A 85 10.56 0.69 -21.35
N GLN A 86 9.47 -0.04 -21.14
CA GLN A 86 8.10 0.40 -21.45
C GLN A 86 7.28 0.65 -20.18
N LEU A 87 6.28 1.53 -20.34
CA LEU A 87 5.28 1.84 -19.32
C LEU A 87 4.09 0.91 -19.49
N VAL A 88 3.38 0.66 -18.39
CA VAL A 88 2.02 0.12 -18.39
C VAL A 88 1.15 1.10 -17.64
N CYS A 89 -0.06 1.34 -18.15
CA CYS A 89 -0.97 2.34 -17.62
C CYS A 89 -2.35 1.72 -17.43
N TRP A 90 -3.01 2.09 -16.34
CA TRP A 90 -4.40 1.77 -16.05
C TRP A 90 -5.16 3.05 -15.76
N GLN A 91 -6.48 3.05 -15.92
CA GLN A 91 -7.30 4.17 -15.51
C GLN A 91 -7.06 4.47 -14.01
N VAL A 92 -7.05 5.74 -13.61
CA VAL A 92 -6.80 6.15 -12.22
C VAL A 92 -7.64 5.34 -11.24
N GLY A 93 -6.97 4.77 -10.22
CA GLY A 93 -7.60 3.97 -9.17
C GLY A 93 -7.96 2.53 -9.57
N THR A 94 -7.71 2.11 -10.81
CA THR A 94 -8.03 0.75 -11.30
C THR A 94 -6.83 -0.18 -11.42
N THR A 95 -5.65 0.26 -10.97
CA THR A 95 -4.41 -0.53 -11.00
C THR A 95 -4.63 -1.88 -10.29
N PRO A 96 -4.45 -3.03 -10.97
CA PRO A 96 -4.84 -4.34 -10.45
C PRO A 96 -3.78 -4.91 -9.51
N TRP A 97 -3.50 -4.24 -8.39
CA TRP A 97 -2.43 -4.62 -7.44
C TRP A 97 -2.44 -6.09 -7.00
N HIS A 98 -3.63 -6.68 -6.91
CA HIS A 98 -3.84 -8.05 -6.43
C HIS A 98 -3.31 -9.14 -7.38
N ILE A 99 -3.10 -8.86 -8.66
CA ILE A 99 -2.54 -9.85 -9.61
C ILE A 99 -1.02 -9.95 -9.50
N PHE A 100 -0.39 -8.93 -8.93
CA PHE A 100 1.05 -8.84 -8.79
C PHE A 100 1.50 -9.50 -7.48
N PRO A 101 2.52 -10.37 -7.51
CA PRO A 101 2.95 -11.10 -6.33
C PRO A 101 3.71 -10.19 -5.34
N VAL A 102 3.75 -10.61 -4.08
CA VAL A 102 4.71 -10.06 -3.12
C VAL A 102 6.07 -10.72 -3.30
N LEU A 103 7.15 -9.98 -3.07
CA LEU A 103 8.52 -10.48 -3.10
C LEU A 103 9.09 -10.49 -1.69
N SER A 104 9.72 -11.58 -1.26
CA SER A 104 10.37 -11.63 0.06
C SER A 104 11.87 -11.83 -0.10
N LEU A 105 12.66 -10.87 0.39
CA LEU A 105 14.11 -10.94 0.43
C LEU A 105 14.55 -11.33 1.83
N TYR A 106 15.27 -12.44 1.93
CA TYR A 106 15.91 -12.86 3.17
C TYR A 106 17.32 -12.27 3.20
N LEU A 107 17.57 -11.42 4.16
CA LEU A 107 18.85 -10.78 4.39
C LEU A 107 19.60 -11.51 5.49
N MET A 108 20.92 -11.60 5.35
CA MET A 108 21.79 -12.10 6.41
C MET A 108 21.61 -11.24 7.68
N GLY A 109 21.36 -11.89 8.82
CA GLY A 109 21.28 -11.22 10.12
C GLY A 109 22.67 -11.04 10.75
N GLU A 110 22.72 -10.35 11.90
CA GLU A 110 23.97 -10.15 12.65
C GLU A 110 24.46 -11.41 13.36
N ALA A 111 23.56 -12.29 13.82
CA ALA A 111 23.94 -13.54 14.45
C ALA A 111 24.28 -14.62 13.40
N THR A 112 25.17 -15.54 13.79
CA THR A 112 25.58 -16.67 12.94
C THR A 112 24.39 -17.52 12.53
N ASN A 113 24.26 -17.82 11.24
CA ASN A 113 23.15 -18.58 10.65
C ASN A 113 21.77 -17.96 10.85
N GLN A 114 21.68 -16.68 11.21
CA GLN A 114 20.42 -15.97 11.29
C GLN A 114 20.17 -15.24 9.97
N SER A 115 18.91 -15.22 9.55
CA SER A 115 18.41 -14.32 8.52
C SER A 115 17.07 -13.76 8.94
N PHE A 116 16.68 -12.64 8.35
CA PHE A 116 15.34 -12.08 8.49
C PHE A 116 14.82 -11.74 7.11
N ARG A 117 13.50 -11.71 6.96
CA ARG A 117 12.86 -11.38 5.68
C ARG A 117 12.29 -9.97 5.70
N ILE A 118 12.42 -9.31 4.56
CA ILE A 118 11.63 -8.11 4.24
C ILE A 118 10.70 -8.45 3.08
N THR A 119 9.47 -7.95 3.13
CA THR A 119 8.44 -8.22 2.12
C THR A 119 8.13 -6.95 1.34
N ILE A 120 8.29 -7.02 0.02
CA ILE A 120 8.12 -5.94 -0.93
C ILE A 120 6.80 -6.17 -1.68
N LEU A 121 5.93 -5.16 -1.62
CA LEU A 121 4.64 -5.14 -2.29
C LEU A 121 4.77 -4.63 -3.74
N PRO A 122 3.80 -4.93 -4.60
CA PRO A 122 3.72 -4.40 -5.96
C PRO A 122 3.87 -2.87 -6.06
N GLN A 123 3.30 -2.14 -5.11
CA GLN A 123 3.39 -0.67 -5.03
C GLN A 123 4.82 -0.16 -4.90
N GLN A 124 5.74 -0.99 -4.40
CA GLN A 124 7.15 -0.65 -4.32
C GLN A 124 7.84 -0.97 -5.64
N TYR A 125 7.70 -2.18 -6.19
CA TYR A 125 8.44 -2.54 -7.41
C TYR A 125 7.79 -2.09 -8.73
N LEU A 126 6.60 -1.47 -8.68
CA LEU A 126 5.97 -0.75 -9.80
C LEU A 126 6.07 0.75 -9.52
N ARG A 127 7.06 1.40 -10.12
CA ARG A 127 7.35 2.82 -9.86
C ARG A 127 6.42 3.72 -10.68
N PRO A 128 5.66 4.64 -10.06
CA PRO A 128 4.83 5.58 -10.80
C PRO A 128 5.67 6.52 -11.67
N VAL A 129 5.12 6.94 -12.80
CA VAL A 129 5.72 7.91 -13.71
C VAL A 129 4.72 9.04 -13.95
N GLU A 130 5.00 10.19 -13.33
CA GLU A 130 4.09 11.35 -13.32
C GLU A 130 4.07 12.14 -14.65
N ASP A 131 5.05 11.94 -15.54
CA ASP A 131 5.33 12.82 -16.68
C ASP A 131 4.92 12.20 -18.03
N VAL A 132 3.82 11.45 -18.06
CA VAL A 132 3.18 11.03 -19.32
C VAL A 132 2.19 12.13 -19.67
N ALA A 133 2.61 13.02 -20.58
CA ALA A 133 2.06 14.34 -20.94
C ALA A 133 0.54 14.48 -21.21
N THR A 134 -0.23 13.41 -21.06
CA THR A 134 -1.68 13.34 -21.15
C THR A 134 -2.12 12.07 -20.42
N SER A 135 -2.91 12.10 -19.34
CA SER A 135 -3.95 11.07 -19.07
C SER A 135 -4.53 11.12 -17.66
N GLN A 136 -5.78 10.65 -17.59
CA GLN A 136 -6.50 10.23 -16.40
C GLN A 136 -6.08 8.80 -15.98
N ASP A 137 -4.82 8.43 -16.22
CA ASP A 137 -4.30 7.08 -16.04
C ASP A 137 -3.11 7.07 -15.06
N ASP A 138 -3.04 6.02 -14.25
CA ASP A 138 -1.89 5.70 -13.42
C ASP A 138 -0.90 4.86 -14.22
N CYS A 139 0.28 5.43 -14.52
CA CYS A 139 1.33 4.77 -15.31
C CYS A 139 2.53 4.34 -14.46
N TYR A 140 3.04 3.14 -14.73
CA TYR A 140 4.11 2.52 -13.96
C TYR A 140 5.23 1.95 -14.83
N LYS A 141 6.46 1.97 -14.29
CA LYS A 141 7.59 1.20 -14.79
C LYS A 141 7.95 0.10 -13.81
N PHE A 142 8.34 -1.06 -14.34
CA PHE A 142 8.91 -2.12 -13.54
C PHE A 142 10.28 -1.70 -12.98
N ALA A 143 10.41 -1.68 -11.66
CA ALA A 143 11.57 -1.16 -10.94
C ALA A 143 12.53 -2.25 -10.44
N ILE A 144 12.46 -3.44 -11.05
CA ILE A 144 13.44 -4.51 -10.88
C ILE A 144 14.24 -4.59 -12.18
N SER A 145 15.56 -4.60 -12.08
CA SER A 145 16.43 -4.66 -13.25
C SER A 145 17.53 -5.70 -13.11
N GLN A 146 18.02 -6.17 -14.25
CA GLN A 146 19.20 -7.01 -14.27
C GLN A 146 20.45 -6.21 -13.85
N SER A 147 21.36 -6.90 -13.17
CA SER A 147 22.70 -6.43 -12.84
C SER A 147 23.76 -7.40 -13.33
N SER A 148 24.87 -6.85 -13.83
CA SER A 148 26.10 -7.58 -14.14
C SER A 148 27.09 -7.59 -12.98
N THR A 149 26.86 -6.78 -11.94
CA THR A 149 27.79 -6.67 -10.82
C THR A 149 27.24 -7.31 -9.54
N GLY A 150 25.92 -7.47 -9.42
CA GLY A 150 25.22 -8.13 -8.29
C GLY A 150 23.96 -7.37 -7.83
N THR A 151 23.33 -7.77 -6.70
CA THR A 151 22.11 -7.12 -6.18
C THR A 151 22.30 -5.78 -5.47
N VAL A 152 21.55 -4.77 -5.93
CA VAL A 152 21.38 -3.50 -5.22
C VAL A 152 19.98 -3.42 -4.65
N MET A 153 19.87 -3.07 -3.37
CA MET A 153 18.60 -2.55 -2.84
C MET A 153 18.46 -1.08 -3.22
N GLY A 154 17.71 -0.82 -4.28
CA GLY A 154 17.48 0.55 -4.75
C GLY A 154 16.57 1.37 -3.85
N ALA A 155 16.60 2.69 -4.04
CA ALA A 155 15.79 3.66 -3.28
C ALA A 155 14.29 3.27 -3.26
N VAL A 156 13.80 2.76 -4.37
CA VAL A 156 12.42 2.30 -4.56
C VAL A 156 12.02 1.18 -3.58
N ILE A 157 12.95 0.29 -3.23
CA ILE A 157 12.69 -0.74 -2.22
C ILE A 157 12.73 -0.15 -0.81
N MET A 158 13.66 0.79 -0.58
CA MET A 158 13.83 1.46 0.71
C MET A 158 12.64 2.32 1.10
N GLU A 159 11.88 2.86 0.15
CA GLU A 159 10.68 3.67 0.40
C GLU A 159 9.58 2.93 1.19
N GLY A 160 9.49 1.61 1.04
CA GLY A 160 8.51 0.80 1.77
C GLY A 160 8.90 0.48 3.22
N PHE A 161 10.10 0.86 3.66
CA PHE A 161 10.61 0.53 5.00
C PHE A 161 11.10 1.77 5.73
N TYR A 162 11.15 1.67 7.04
CA TYR A 162 11.99 2.54 7.83
C TYR A 162 13.42 1.98 7.81
N VAL A 163 14.33 2.70 7.15
CA VAL A 163 15.71 2.26 6.93
C VAL A 163 16.68 3.06 7.78
N VAL A 164 17.49 2.35 8.58
CA VAL A 164 18.53 2.93 9.44
C VAL A 164 19.90 2.65 8.86
N PHE A 165 20.60 3.68 8.41
CA PHE A 165 21.98 3.58 7.93
C PHE A 165 22.97 3.75 9.08
N ASP A 166 23.25 2.66 9.82
CA ASP A 166 24.16 2.65 10.96
C ASP A 166 25.61 2.42 10.51
N ARG A 167 26.22 3.50 10.00
CA ARG A 167 27.61 3.49 9.52
C ARG A 167 28.61 3.23 10.65
N ALA A 168 28.31 3.63 11.88
CA ALA A 168 29.20 3.43 13.03
C ALA A 168 29.40 1.94 13.34
N HIS A 169 28.36 1.13 13.14
CA HIS A 169 28.38 -0.32 13.34
C HIS A 169 28.38 -1.13 12.03
N LYS A 170 28.59 -0.47 10.89
CA LYS A 170 28.65 -1.09 9.54
C LYS A 170 27.43 -1.99 9.25
N ARG A 171 26.23 -1.49 9.50
CA ARG A 171 24.98 -2.26 9.32
C ARG A 171 23.82 -1.40 8.84
N ILE A 172 22.81 -2.05 8.30
CA ILE A 172 21.58 -1.42 7.83
C ILE A 172 20.41 -2.06 8.55
N GLY A 173 19.59 -1.23 9.20
CA GLY A 173 18.38 -1.63 9.89
C GLY A 173 17.16 -1.48 9.01
N PHE A 174 16.24 -2.44 9.07
CA PHE A 174 14.94 -2.40 8.42
C PHE A 174 13.83 -2.60 9.44
N ALA A 175 12.81 -1.75 9.39
CA ALA A 175 11.56 -1.94 10.10
C ALA A 175 10.39 -1.60 9.18
N LEU A 176 9.19 -2.08 9.54
CA LEU A 176 7.97 -1.69 8.85
C LEU A 176 7.74 -0.20 9.11
N ARG A 177 7.67 0.58 8.02
CA ARG A 177 7.36 2.01 8.13
C ARG A 177 5.95 2.16 8.70
N TYR A 178 5.77 3.12 9.59
CA TYR A 178 4.43 3.50 10.03
C TYR A 178 3.70 4.10 8.83
N ASN A 179 2.89 3.29 8.17
CA ASN A 179 1.90 3.82 7.25
C ASN A 179 0.78 4.35 8.13
N ILE A 180 0.58 5.67 8.14
CA ILE A 180 -0.73 6.23 8.49
C ILE A 180 -1.69 5.47 7.58
N PRO A 181 -2.71 4.77 8.10
CA PRO A 181 -3.69 4.16 7.24
C PRO A 181 -4.19 5.28 6.32
N GLN A 182 -3.92 5.15 5.01
CA GLN A 182 -4.76 5.84 4.05
C GLN A 182 -6.14 5.31 4.40
N THR A 183 -6.95 6.15 5.05
CA THR A 183 -8.34 5.84 5.31
C THR A 183 -8.94 5.60 3.95
N ASP A 184 -9.06 4.32 3.57
CA ASP A 184 -9.64 3.92 2.31
C ASP A 184 -10.98 4.67 2.17
N GLU A 185 -11.22 5.31 1.03
CA GLU A 185 -12.50 6.00 0.79
C GLU A 185 -13.70 5.09 1.08
N SER A 186 -13.54 3.77 0.93
CA SER A 186 -14.52 2.75 1.30
C SER A 186 -14.91 2.78 2.79
N THR A 187 -13.97 3.07 3.69
CA THR A 187 -14.22 3.16 5.13
C THR A 187 -14.98 4.43 5.47
N LEU A 188 -14.63 5.56 4.84
CA LEU A 188 -15.36 6.83 4.96
C LEU A 188 -16.79 6.71 4.43
N MET A 189 -16.98 6.05 3.28
CA MET A 189 -18.30 5.78 2.71
C MET A 189 -19.13 4.88 3.63
N THR A 190 -18.53 3.83 4.21
CA THR A 190 -19.21 2.95 5.17
C THR A 190 -19.65 3.72 6.42
N ILE A 191 -18.79 4.57 6.97
CA ILE A 191 -19.12 5.43 8.12
C ILE A 191 -20.25 6.40 7.74
N ALA A 192 -20.19 7.02 6.57
CA ALA A 192 -21.23 7.94 6.10
C ALA A 192 -22.60 7.25 5.97
N TYR A 193 -22.66 6.05 5.38
CA TYR A 193 -23.91 5.29 5.25
C TYR A 193 -24.48 4.85 6.61
N VAL A 194 -23.63 4.41 7.54
CA VAL A 194 -24.06 4.04 8.89
C VAL A 194 -24.63 5.26 9.62
N MET A 195 -23.94 6.40 9.56
CA MET A 195 -24.41 7.64 10.18
C MET A 195 -25.71 8.16 9.55
N ALA A 196 -25.86 8.06 8.22
CA ALA A 196 -27.10 8.42 7.53
C ALA A 196 -28.27 7.52 7.94
N ALA A 197 -28.06 6.20 8.07
CA ALA A 197 -29.08 5.25 8.51
C ALA A 197 -29.52 5.51 9.96
N ILE A 198 -28.56 5.81 10.85
CA ILE A 198 -28.84 6.19 12.24
C ILE A 198 -29.65 7.50 12.27
N CYS A 199 -29.25 8.51 11.50
CA CYS A 199 -29.98 9.77 11.42
C CYS A 199 -31.42 9.56 10.92
N ALA A 200 -31.62 8.75 9.89
CA ALA A 200 -32.95 8.44 9.38
C ALA A 200 -33.81 7.74 10.44
N LEU A 201 -33.25 6.78 11.18
CA LEU A 201 -33.97 6.02 12.22
C LEU A 201 -34.48 6.91 13.36
N PHE A 202 -33.75 7.96 13.72
CA PHE A 202 -34.16 8.90 14.77
C PHE A 202 -34.99 10.07 14.27
N MET A 203 -34.74 10.56 13.05
CA MET A 203 -35.44 11.74 12.52
C MET A 203 -36.82 11.40 11.94
N LEU A 204 -37.03 10.19 11.39
CA LEU A 204 -38.35 9.77 10.89
C LEU A 204 -39.44 9.75 11.98
N PRO A 205 -39.23 9.14 13.15
CA PRO A 205 -40.21 9.16 14.23
C PRO A 205 -40.52 10.58 14.71
N LEU A 206 -39.50 11.45 14.83
CA LEU A 206 -39.68 12.84 15.24
C LEU A 206 -40.49 13.65 14.21
N CYS A 207 -40.18 13.49 12.92
CA CYS A 207 -40.94 14.10 11.83
C CYS A 207 -42.39 13.61 11.81
N LEU A 208 -42.62 12.31 12.00
CA LEU A 208 -43.96 11.74 12.08
C LEU A 208 -44.72 12.25 13.30
N MET A 209 -44.07 12.37 14.47
CA MET A 209 -44.68 12.94 15.67
C MET A 209 -45.05 14.41 15.47
N VAL A 210 -44.18 15.23 14.85
CA VAL A 210 -44.50 16.63 14.55
C VAL A 210 -45.62 16.74 13.52
N PHE A 211 -45.63 15.88 12.50
CA PHE A 211 -46.69 15.86 11.49
C PHE A 211 -48.04 15.46 12.10
N GLN A 212 -48.06 14.39 12.91
CA GLN A 212 -49.24 13.95 13.66
C GLN A 212 -49.73 15.03 14.62
N TRP A 213 -48.81 15.70 15.34
CA TRP A 213 -49.15 16.79 16.24
C TRP A 213 -49.76 17.98 15.49
N ARG A 214 -49.21 18.37 14.34
CA ARG A 214 -49.75 19.44 13.49
C ARG A 214 -51.12 19.07 12.91
N CYS A 215 -51.29 17.85 12.39
CA CYS A 215 -52.58 17.39 11.89
C CYS A 215 -53.64 17.34 13.00
N PHE A 216 -53.28 16.83 14.18
CA PHE A 216 -54.17 16.78 15.34
C PHE A 216 -54.55 18.20 15.81
N HIS A 217 -53.60 19.15 15.80
CA HIS A 217 -53.87 20.53 16.17
C HIS A 217 -54.74 21.27 15.14
N CYS A 218 -54.68 20.93 13.85
CA CYS A 218 -55.61 21.45 12.84
C CYS A 218 -57.02 20.87 13.02
N LEU A 219 -57.14 19.56 13.23
CA LEU A 219 -58.44 18.88 13.45
C LEU A 219 -59.16 19.36 14.72
N ARG A 220 -58.41 19.67 15.78
CA ARG A 220 -58.99 20.21 17.02
C ARG A 220 -59.54 21.62 16.83
N ARG A 221 -58.91 22.42 15.96
CA ARG A 221 -59.33 23.80 15.66
C ARG A 221 -60.67 23.84 14.91
N ASP A 222 -60.88 22.89 13.99
CA ASP A 222 -62.17 22.70 13.29
C ASP A 222 -63.30 22.27 14.24
N HIS A 223 -62.98 21.46 15.27
CA HIS A 223 -63.96 21.00 16.24
C HIS A 223 -64.40 22.11 17.23
N ASP A 224 -63.50 23.04 17.57
CA ASP A 224 -63.83 24.18 18.43
C ASP A 224 -64.69 25.22 17.66
N ASP A 225 -64.42 25.49 16.37
CA ASP A 225 -65.28 26.36 15.53
C ASP A 225 -66.69 25.77 15.33
N PHE A 226 -66.82 24.45 15.18
CA PHE A 226 -68.14 23.79 15.07
C PHE A 226 -68.93 23.79 16.39
N ALA A 227 -68.26 23.80 17.54
CA ALA A 227 -68.90 23.86 18.85
C ALA A 227 -69.44 25.26 19.17
N ASP A 228 -68.74 26.31 18.74
CA ASP A 228 -69.17 27.70 18.91
C ASP A 228 -70.39 28.04 18.03
N ASP A 229 -70.46 27.53 16.80
CA ASP A 229 -71.61 27.73 15.89
C ASP A 229 -72.91 27.05 16.38
N ILE A 230 -72.82 25.95 17.12
CA ILE A 230 -74.00 25.27 17.72
C ILE A 230 -74.51 26.02 18.97
N SER A 231 -73.64 26.74 19.68
CA SER A 231 -74.02 27.52 20.87
C SER A 231 -74.78 28.82 20.54
N LEU A 232 -74.68 29.29 19.31
CA LEU A 232 -75.37 30.50 18.79
C LEU A 232 -76.79 30.21 18.25
N LEU A 233 -77.24 28.96 18.25
CA LEU A 233 -78.55 28.52 17.73
C LEU A 233 -79.54 28.10 18.84
N LYS A 234 -79.33 28.50 20.10
CA LYS A 234 -80.25 28.20 21.22
C LYS A 234 -80.71 29.44 21.98
#